data_AF-A0A6P1CXY8-F1
#
_entry.id   AF-A0A6P1CXY8-F1
#
_cell.length_a   1.000
_cell.length_b   1.000
_cell.length_c   1.000
_cell.angle_alpha   90.00
_cell.angle_beta   90.00
_cell.angle_gamma   90.00
#
_symmetry.space_group_name_H-M   'P 1'
#
loop_
_entity.id
_entity.type
_entity.pdbx_description
1 polymer ?
#
loop_
_entity_poly.entity_id
_entity_poly.type
_entity_poly.pdbx_seq_one_letter_code
_entity_poly.pdbx_strand_id
1 'polypeptide(L)'
;DADVNVFHEPDERYWVSVGATRSEKYLMIWVGSKITTEGWVLESDNPEGEFRVLLPRREGVEYAAEHAVVAGQDRFLILHNDVIAEGRPG
;
A
#
# COMPACT_ATOMS: atom_id res chain seq x y z
N ASP A 1 -28.66 8.30 3.04
CA ASP A 1 -27.31 8.03 2.51
C ASP A 1 -27.33 6.94 1.48
N ALA A 2 -26.46 7.09 0.49
CA ALA A 2 -26.09 6.04 -0.44
C ALA A 2 -24.62 5.70 -0.19
N ASP A 3 -24.29 4.41 -0.21
CA ASP A 3 -22.91 3.97 -0.07
C ASP A 3 -22.06 4.48 -1.24
N VAL A 4 -20.82 4.88 -0.95
CA VAL A 4 -19.85 5.33 -1.94
C VAL A 4 -18.84 4.21 -2.19
N ASN A 5 -18.56 3.92 -3.46
CA ASN A 5 -17.44 3.06 -3.81
C ASN A 5 -16.13 3.83 -3.59
N VAL A 6 -15.36 3.44 -2.57
CA VAL A 6 -14.08 4.07 -2.21
C VAL A 6 -12.94 3.60 -3.12
N PHE A 7 -12.97 2.32 -3.51
CA PHE A 7 -11.92 1.71 -4.31
C PHE A 7 -12.46 0.53 -5.11
N HIS A 8 -11.95 0.36 -6.32
CA HIS A 8 -12.26 -0.77 -7.19
C HIS A 8 -11.01 -1.24 -7.92
N GLU A 9 -10.70 -2.53 -7.79
CA GLU A 9 -9.73 -3.22 -8.64
C GLU A 9 -10.51 -4.00 -9.72
N PRO A 10 -10.40 -3.62 -11.01
CA PRO A 10 -11.12 -4.29 -12.09
C PRO A 10 -10.54 -5.65 -12.49
N ASP A 11 -9.29 -5.96 -12.13
CA ASP A 11 -8.64 -7.22 -12.48
C ASP A 11 -8.94 -8.31 -11.43
N GLU A 12 -9.75 -9.29 -11.81
CA GLU A 12 -10.21 -10.40 -10.95
C GLU A 12 -9.07 -11.28 -10.39
N ARG A 13 -7.84 -11.15 -10.89
CA ARG A 13 -6.67 -11.84 -10.33
C ARG A 13 -6.23 -11.26 -8.98
N TYR A 14 -6.72 -10.07 -8.65
CA TYR A 14 -6.34 -9.34 -7.45
C TYR A 14 -7.48 -9.31 -6.43
N TRP A 15 -7.09 -9.35 -5.16
CA TRP A 15 -7.96 -9.18 -4.00
C TRP A 15 -7.70 -7.83 -3.36
N VAL A 16 -8.77 -7.20 -2.85
CA VAL A 16 -8.69 -5.93 -2.14
C VAL A 16 -8.96 -6.17 -0.65
N SER A 17 -8.16 -5.54 0.20
CA SER A 17 -8.41 -5.46 1.64
C SER A 17 -8.12 -4.05 2.14
N VAL A 18 -8.71 -3.69 3.28
CA VAL A 18 -8.50 -2.39 3.92
C VAL A 18 -8.21 -2.60 5.41
N GLY A 19 -7.32 -1.80 5.97
CA GLY A 19 -6.98 -1.82 7.39
C GLY A 19 -6.17 -0.59 7.81
N ALA A 20 -6.07 -0.34 9.10
CA ALA A 20 -5.20 0.72 9.62
C ALA A 20 -3.77 0.22 9.85
N THR A 21 -2.78 1.11 9.78
CA THR A 21 -1.44 0.82 10.28
C THR A 21 -1.47 0.54 11.78
N ARG A 22 -0.46 -0.14 12.34
CA ARG A 22 -0.39 -0.42 13.78
C ARG A 22 -0.33 0.83 14.65
N SER A 23 0.14 1.94 14.08
CA SER A 23 0.15 3.26 14.70
C SER A 23 -1.21 3.98 14.64
N GLU A 24 -2.18 3.41 13.93
CA GLU A 24 -3.49 3.99 13.60
C GLU A 24 -3.45 5.31 12.83
N LYS A 25 -2.26 5.80 12.43
CA LYS A 25 -2.08 7.07 11.74
C LYS A 25 -2.49 7.05 10.26
N TYR A 26 -2.52 5.86 9.65
CA TYR A 26 -2.86 5.72 8.24
C TYR A 26 -3.88 4.59 8.03
N LEU A 27 -4.79 4.81 7.08
CA LEU A 27 -5.59 3.77 6.43
C LEU A 27 -4.81 3.24 5.23
N MET A 28 -4.85 1.93 5.04
CA MET A 28 -4.21 1.25 3.92
C MET A 28 -5.22 0.42 3.16
N ILE A 29 -5.21 0.57 1.84
CA ILE A 29 -5.85 -0.39 0.92
C ILE A 29 -4.74 -1.22 0.31
N TRP A 30 -4.88 -2.54 0.41
CA TRP A 30 -3.97 -3.50 -0.17
C TRP A 30 -4.63 -4.20 -1.34
N VAL A 31 -3.95 -4.18 -2.48
CA VAL A 31 -4.31 -4.91 -3.70
C VAL A 31 -3.26 -5.99 -3.91
N GLY A 32 -3.63 -7.26 -3.74
CA GLY A 32 -2.71 -8.38 -3.80
C GLY A 32 -3.16 -9.42 -4.81
N SER A 33 -2.22 -10.02 -5.54
CA SER A 33 -2.41 -11.27 -6.28
C SER A 33 -1.53 -12.36 -5.67
N LYS A 34 -1.39 -13.51 -6.34
CA LYS A 34 -0.48 -14.57 -5.87
C LYS A 34 1.01 -14.16 -5.86
N ILE A 35 1.39 -13.12 -6.59
CA ILE A 35 2.80 -12.77 -6.85
C ILE A 35 3.05 -11.25 -6.94
N THR A 36 2.04 -10.41 -6.69
CA THR A 36 2.15 -8.96 -6.91
C THR A 36 1.37 -8.21 -5.84
N THR A 37 1.96 -7.16 -5.26
CA THR A 37 1.30 -6.26 -4.31
C THR A 37 1.28 -4.81 -4.81
N GLU A 38 0.17 -4.11 -4.59
CA GLU A 38 0.06 -2.65 -4.58
C GLU A 38 -0.57 -2.20 -3.25
N GLY A 39 -0.06 -1.12 -2.69
CA GLY A 39 -0.56 -0.52 -1.46
C GLY A 39 -0.93 0.92 -1.73
N TRP A 40 -2.06 1.33 -1.18
CA TRP A 40 -2.55 2.71 -1.20
C TRP A 40 -2.70 3.20 0.23
N VAL A 41 -2.43 4.48 0.47
CA VAL A 41 -2.39 5.06 1.81
C VAL A 41 -3.21 6.35 1.89
N LEU A 42 -3.87 6.55 3.01
CA LEU A 42 -4.59 7.77 3.39
C LEU A 42 -4.38 8.04 4.88
N GLU A 43 -4.44 9.30 5.28
CA GLU A 43 -4.25 9.71 6.65
C GLU A 43 -5.56 9.49 7.40
N SER A 44 -5.50 8.78 8.53
CA SER A 44 -6.72 8.34 9.23
C SER A 44 -7.50 9.48 9.89
N ASP A 45 -6.85 10.62 10.14
CA ASP A 45 -7.47 11.83 10.67
C ASP A 45 -8.23 12.64 9.60
N ASN A 46 -8.08 12.28 8.33
CA ASN A 46 -8.83 12.80 7.21
C ASN A 46 -9.36 11.66 6.30
N PRO A 47 -10.33 10.87 6.78
CA PRO A 47 -10.79 9.66 6.08
C PRO A 47 -11.58 9.94 4.78
N GLU A 48 -11.97 11.19 4.53
CA GLU A 48 -12.59 11.64 3.27
C GLU A 48 -11.57 12.08 2.22
N GLY A 49 -10.26 12.07 2.57
CA GLY A 49 -9.20 12.39 1.62
C GLY A 49 -9.00 11.33 0.55
N GLU A 50 -8.10 11.61 -0.38
CA GLU A 50 -7.80 10.71 -1.49
C GLU A 50 -6.69 9.71 -1.12
N PHE A 51 -6.96 8.42 -1.33
CA PHE A 51 -5.93 7.40 -1.28
C PHE A 51 -4.87 7.66 -2.35
N ARG A 52 -3.60 7.54 -1.97
CA ARG A 52 -2.46 7.65 -2.88
C ARG A 52 -1.66 6.37 -2.91
N VAL A 53 -1.10 6.04 -4.07
CA VAL A 53 -0.22 4.87 -4.23
C VAL A 53 0.99 5.02 -3.30
N LEU A 54 1.21 4.03 -2.43
CA LEU A 54 2.39 3.95 -1.59
C LEU A 54 3.61 3.49 -2.41
N LEU A 55 3.45 2.40 -3.17
CA LEU A 55 4.43 1.91 -4.13
C LEU A 55 3.68 1.26 -5.30
N PRO A 56 3.92 1.69 -6.55
CA PRO A 56 3.25 1.11 -7.71
C PRO A 56 3.56 -0.38 -7.85
N ARG A 57 2.56 -1.19 -8.23
CA ARG A 57 2.80 -2.62 -8.43
C ARG A 57 3.76 -2.88 -9.58
N ARG A 58 4.54 -3.94 -9.44
CA ARG A 58 5.35 -4.52 -10.52
C ARG A 58 5.11 -6.02 -10.58
N GLU A 59 4.91 -6.56 -11.77
CA GLU A 59 4.60 -7.98 -11.94
C GLU A 59 5.68 -8.86 -11.30
N GLY A 60 5.25 -9.81 -10.46
CA GLY A 60 6.13 -10.72 -9.74
C GLY A 60 6.76 -10.11 -8.47
N VAL A 61 6.46 -8.85 -8.15
CA VAL A 61 6.94 -8.19 -6.94
C VAL A 61 5.85 -8.10 -5.88
N GLU A 62 6.08 -8.81 -4.79
CA GLU A 62 5.32 -8.73 -3.56
C GLU A 62 6.05 -7.85 -2.56
N TYR A 63 5.30 -7.08 -1.80
CA TYR A 63 5.84 -6.35 -0.67
C TYR A 63 4.85 -6.25 0.48
N ALA A 64 5.39 -5.99 1.68
CA ALA A 64 4.66 -5.55 2.85
C ALA A 64 5.17 -4.17 3.26
N ALA A 65 4.30 -3.34 3.86
CA ALA A 65 4.70 -2.06 4.43
C ALA A 65 4.20 -1.90 5.85
N GLU A 66 5.05 -1.35 6.71
CA GLU A 66 4.72 -0.99 8.08
C GLU A 66 5.08 0.47 8.32
N HIS A 67 4.21 1.20 9.04
CA HIS A 67 4.53 2.56 9.46
C HIS A 67 5.45 2.53 10.69
N ALA A 68 6.46 3.39 10.66
CA ALA A 68 7.37 3.63 11.77
C ALA A 68 7.75 5.11 11.84
N VAL A 69 8.14 5.56 13.04
CA VAL A 69 8.77 6.88 13.22
C VAL A 69 10.27 6.67 13.37
N VAL A 70 11.04 7.15 12.39
CA VAL A 70 12.50 7.04 12.36
C VAL A 70 13.11 8.43 12.47
N ALA A 71 13.93 8.66 13.49
CA ALA A 71 14.52 9.97 13.79
C ALA A 71 13.48 11.12 13.84
N GLY A 72 12.29 10.83 14.39
CA GLY A 72 11.20 11.80 14.53
C GLY A 72 10.39 12.04 13.24
N GLN A 73 10.61 11.26 12.19
CA GLN A 73 9.90 11.41 10.93
C GLN A 73 9.12 10.14 10.57
N ASP A 74 7.90 10.30 10.08
CA ASP A 74 7.10 9.20 9.57
C ASP A 74 7.78 8.55 8.36
N ARG A 75 7.84 7.22 8.39
CA ARG A 75 8.40 6.39 7.33
C ARG A 75 7.53 5.15 7.15
N PHE A 76 7.47 4.68 5.91
CA PHE A 76 7.05 3.32 5.62
C PHE A 76 8.30 2.46 5.42
N LEU A 77 8.40 1.39 6.20
CA LEU A 77 9.41 0.37 6.01
C LEU A 77 8.83 -0.67 5.05
N ILE A 78 9.47 -0.82 3.88
CA ILE A 78 9.00 -1.72 2.82
C ILE A 78 9.92 -2.94 2.78
N LEU A 79 9.34 -4.13 2.95
CA LEU A 79 10.01 -5.41 2.71
C LEU A 79 9.44 -6.01 1.44
N HIS A 80 10.30 -6.32 0.47
CA HIS A 80 9.88 -6.83 -0.84
C HIS A 80 10.71 -8.05 -1.26
N ASN A 81 10.18 -8.80 -2.23
CA ASN A 81 10.87 -9.91 -2.89
C ASN A 81 11.64 -9.49 -4.16
N ASP A 82 11.64 -8.19 -4.51
CA ASP A 82 12.37 -7.68 -5.67
C ASP A 82 13.88 -7.96 -5.57
N VAL A 83 14.42 -8.61 -6.60
CA VAL A 83 15.84 -8.75 -6.85
C VAL A 83 16.27 -7.65 -7.82
N ILE A 84 16.98 -6.65 -7.30
CA ILE A 84 17.70 -5.70 -8.13
C ILE A 84 18.80 -6.48 -8.85
N ALA A 85 18.64 -6.72 -10.15
CA ALA A 85 19.74 -7.17 -10.99
C ALA A 85 20.88 -6.14 -10.84
N GLU A 86 22.09 -6.58 -10.50
CA GLU A 86 23.24 -5.71 -10.25
C GLU A 86 23.34 -4.62 -11.34
N GLY A 87 23.21 -3.34 -10.94
CA GLY A 87 23.61 -2.21 -11.79
C GLY A 87 22.55 -1.19 -12.22
N ARG A 88 21.33 -1.18 -11.67
CA ARG A 88 20.40 -0.05 -11.86
C ARG A 88 19.91 0.51 -10.52
N PRO A 89 20.03 1.82 -10.25
CA PRO A 89 19.49 2.40 -9.01
C PRO A 89 17.96 2.32 -9.03
N GLY A 90 17.40 1.92 -7.89
CA GLY A 90 15.97 1.98 -7.59
C GLY A 90 15.52 3.35 -7.10
#